data_AF-A0A9W5YZB5-F1
#
_entry.id   AF-A0A9W5YZB5-F1
#
_cell.length_a   1.000
_cell.length_b   1.000
_cell.length_c   1.000
_cell.angle_alpha   90.00
_cell.angle_beta   90.00
_cell.angle_gamma   90.00
#
_symmetry.space_group_name_H-M   'P 1'
#
loop_
_entity.id
_entity.type
_entity.pdbx_description
1 polymer ?
#
loop_
_entity_poly.entity_id
_entity_poly.type
_entity_poly.pdbx_seq_one_letter_code
_entity_poly.pdbx_strand_id
1 'polypeptide(L)'
;MAAFESLTRATGIAEGEVLVLSIRLATELLLGRYTIPEPTKPDCLLAQHEAGIISDLRGKLKKIGNHRSDEYSKQVLPHLRPMVIAIGQRMAYEAAVDARVDPDLLALYEAGVIKSDAAWYSEHLGINTDAQFQKECDALDAVLPRLDEHLDNLQIEPYCTAPMLSSDRWTGIIKAAPEFSGNAEMSFPGAQELQSKL
;
A
#
# COMPACT_ATOMS: atom_id res chain seq x y z
N MET A 1 -6.41 14.53 10.37
CA MET A 1 -5.72 13.92 9.21
C MET A 1 -4.30 14.45 9.04
N ALA A 2 -4.06 15.77 8.94
CA ALA A 2 -2.71 16.35 8.81
C ALA A 2 -1.73 16.03 9.98
N ALA A 3 -2.23 15.97 11.23
CA ALA A 3 -1.41 15.58 12.37
C ALA A 3 -0.96 14.11 12.30
N PHE A 4 -1.88 13.18 12.01
CA PHE A 4 -1.56 11.76 11.81
C PHE A 4 -0.52 11.57 10.70
N GLU A 5 -0.75 12.19 9.54
CA GLU A 5 0.17 12.15 8.41
C GLU A 5 1.58 12.66 8.78
N SER A 6 1.67 13.76 9.54
CA SER A 6 2.95 14.35 9.95
C SER A 6 3.70 13.47 10.95
N LEU A 7 2.98 12.85 11.90
CA LEU A 7 3.57 11.90 12.84
C LEU A 7 4.07 10.64 12.13
N THR A 8 3.28 10.07 11.21
CA THR A 8 3.67 8.89 10.43
C THR A 8 4.91 9.13 9.59
N ARG A 9 5.05 10.33 8.99
CA ARG A 9 6.29 10.72 8.29
C ARG A 9 7.51 10.74 9.20
N ALA A 10 7.36 11.26 10.42
CA ALA A 10 8.47 11.30 11.37
C ALA A 10 8.94 9.88 11.75
N THR A 11 8.02 8.93 11.90
CA THR A 11 8.34 7.52 12.18
C THR A 11 9.22 6.89 11.10
N GLY A 12 9.07 7.29 9.84
CA GLY A 12 9.88 6.77 8.73
C GLY A 12 11.36 7.22 8.72
N ILE A 13 11.75 8.12 9.63
CA ILE A 13 13.10 8.70 9.69
C ILE A 13 13.73 8.53 11.09
N ALA A 14 12.91 8.55 12.15
CA ALA A 14 13.38 8.64 13.54
C ALA A 14 14.38 7.53 13.93
N GLU A 15 14.14 6.29 13.54
CA GLU A 15 14.98 5.12 13.89
C GLU A 15 15.92 4.68 12.74
N GLY A 16 16.21 5.63 11.84
CA GLY A 16 16.89 5.38 10.58
C GLY A 16 15.92 5.53 9.42
N GLU A 17 16.39 6.21 8.38
CA GLU A 17 15.59 6.45 7.19
C GLU A 17 15.29 5.11 6.48
N VAL A 18 14.02 4.87 6.17
CA VAL A 18 13.51 3.58 5.66
C VAL A 18 14.24 3.12 4.40
N LEU A 19 14.55 4.01 3.45
CA LEU A 19 15.28 3.64 2.24
C LEU A 19 16.73 3.23 2.56
N VAL A 20 17.43 3.96 3.42
CA VAL A 20 18.80 3.62 3.87
C VAL A 20 18.82 2.26 4.57
N LEU A 21 17.87 2.01 5.47
CA LEU A 21 17.74 0.72 6.14
C LEU A 21 17.46 -0.41 5.14
N SER A 22 16.58 -0.17 4.16
CA SER A 22 16.27 -1.14 3.11
C SER A 22 17.50 -1.49 2.27
N ILE A 23 18.28 -0.48 1.85
CA ILE A 23 19.51 -0.67 1.08
C ILE A 23 20.52 -1.51 1.87
N ARG A 24 20.71 -1.19 3.16
CA ARG A 24 21.64 -1.91 4.02
C ARG A 24 21.23 -3.36 4.20
N LEU A 25 19.98 -3.61 4.61
CA LEU A 25 19.46 -4.96 4.81
C LEU A 25 19.56 -5.79 3.54
N ALA A 26 19.05 -5.25 2.42
CA ALA A 26 19.01 -5.98 1.16
C ALA A 26 20.41 -6.31 0.63
N THR A 27 21.36 -5.39 0.74
CA THR A 27 22.76 -5.65 0.32
C THR A 27 23.37 -6.79 1.14
N GLU A 28 23.17 -6.81 2.46
CA GLU A 28 23.70 -7.89 3.32
C GLU A 28 23.02 -9.25 3.03
N LEU A 29 21.73 -9.26 2.67
CA LEU A 29 21.02 -10.46 2.22
C LEU A 29 21.52 -10.99 0.87
N LEU A 30 21.80 -10.08 -0.09
CA LEU A 30 22.35 -10.45 -1.40
C LEU A 30 23.78 -10.99 -1.28
N LEU A 31 24.57 -10.46 -0.34
CA LEU A 31 25.92 -10.94 -0.03
C LEU A 31 25.93 -12.22 0.81
N GLY A 32 24.76 -12.71 1.26
CA GLY A 32 24.62 -13.91 2.07
C GLY A 32 25.16 -13.77 3.50
N ARG A 33 25.28 -12.54 4.02
CA ARG A 33 25.72 -12.30 5.41
C ARG A 33 24.59 -12.41 6.40
N TYR A 34 23.36 -12.20 5.94
CA TYR A 34 22.13 -12.45 6.68
C TYR A 34 21.23 -13.42 5.93
N THR A 35 20.32 -14.01 6.68
CA THR A 35 19.26 -14.88 6.20
C THR A 35 17.94 -14.41 6.78
N ILE A 36 16.87 -14.59 6.02
CA ILE A 36 15.49 -14.37 6.44
C ILE A 36 14.82 -15.73 6.66
N PRO A 37 13.76 -15.81 7.49
CA PRO A 37 12.98 -17.03 7.62
C PRO A 37 12.46 -17.49 6.25
N GLU A 38 12.68 -18.76 5.94
CA GLU A 38 12.19 -19.38 4.70
C GLU A 38 10.66 -19.29 4.62
N PRO A 39 10.09 -19.22 3.39
CA PRO A 39 8.65 -19.27 3.19
C PRO A 39 8.02 -20.51 3.83
N THR A 40 6.99 -20.30 4.65
CA THR A 40 6.17 -21.40 5.19
C THR A 40 5.22 -21.94 4.13
N LYS A 41 4.86 -21.11 3.14
CA LYS A 41 3.96 -21.45 2.04
C LYS A 41 4.65 -21.15 0.70
N PRO A 42 5.63 -21.98 0.28
CA PRO A 42 6.49 -21.68 -0.88
C PRO A 42 5.71 -21.59 -2.20
N ASP A 43 4.56 -22.26 -2.30
CA ASP A 43 3.73 -22.26 -3.51
C ASP A 43 2.84 -21.02 -3.63
N CYS A 44 2.76 -20.15 -2.62
CA CYS A 44 1.95 -18.93 -2.72
C CYS A 44 2.59 -17.91 -3.67
N LEU A 45 1.77 -17.04 -4.28
CA LEU A 45 2.22 -16.08 -5.30
C LEU A 45 3.29 -15.13 -4.74
N LEU A 46 3.13 -14.71 -3.49
CA LEU A 46 4.04 -13.78 -2.81
C LEU A 46 5.40 -14.41 -2.52
N ALA A 47 5.43 -15.70 -2.15
CA ALA A 47 6.68 -16.42 -1.95
C ALA A 47 7.45 -16.60 -3.26
N GLN A 48 6.74 -16.89 -4.36
CA GLN A 48 7.34 -16.99 -5.69
C GLN A 48 7.90 -15.63 -6.16
N HIS A 49 7.19 -14.53 -5.89
CA HIS A 49 7.62 -13.16 -6.17
C HIS A 49 8.90 -12.78 -5.43
N GLU A 50 8.94 -13.02 -4.11
CA GLU A 50 10.13 -12.80 -3.29
C GLU A 50 11.33 -13.60 -3.84
N ALA A 51 11.14 -14.90 -4.06
CA ALA A 51 12.20 -15.78 -4.54
C ALA A 51 12.74 -15.35 -5.90
N GLY A 52 11.85 -14.95 -6.81
CA GLY A 52 12.20 -14.44 -8.13
C GLY A 52 13.04 -13.18 -8.08
N ILE A 53 12.58 -12.15 -7.35
CA ILE A 53 13.33 -10.89 -7.20
C ILE A 53 14.73 -11.17 -6.61
N ILE A 54 14.81 -11.97 -5.55
CA ILE A 54 16.10 -12.28 -4.91
C ILE A 54 17.03 -13.02 -5.89
N SER A 55 16.49 -13.99 -6.64
CA SER A 55 17.25 -14.75 -7.65
C SER A 55 17.83 -13.82 -8.73
N ASP A 56 17.01 -12.93 -9.28
CA ASP A 56 17.43 -11.99 -10.33
C ASP A 56 18.51 -11.03 -9.84
N LEU A 57 18.33 -10.47 -8.64
CA LEU A 57 19.29 -9.53 -8.06
C LEU A 57 20.61 -10.23 -7.68
N ARG A 58 20.57 -11.47 -7.17
CA ARG A 58 21.78 -12.29 -6.97
C ARG A 58 22.47 -12.59 -8.30
N GLY A 59 21.71 -12.87 -9.36
CA GLY A 59 22.22 -13.05 -10.71
C GLY A 59 22.95 -11.81 -11.24
N LYS A 60 22.37 -10.61 -11.06
CA LYS A 60 23.00 -9.33 -11.41
C LYS A 60 24.27 -9.09 -10.60
N LEU A 61 24.21 -9.26 -9.27
CA LEU A 61 25.36 -9.08 -8.39
C LEU A 61 26.52 -10.02 -8.77
N LYS A 62 26.23 -11.28 -9.11
CA LYS A 62 27.25 -12.23 -9.58
C LYS A 62 27.94 -11.78 -10.86
N LYS A 63 27.20 -11.18 -11.80
CA LYS A 63 27.77 -10.62 -13.05
C LYS A 63 28.65 -9.38 -12.80
N ILE A 64 28.24 -8.53 -11.86
CA ILE A 64 28.95 -7.30 -11.50
C ILE A 64 30.20 -7.58 -10.65
N GLY A 65 30.13 -8.59 -9.76
CA GLY A 65 31.22 -9.04 -8.89
C GLY A 65 31.51 -8.14 -7.68
N ASN A 66 31.12 -6.86 -7.71
CA ASN A 66 31.37 -5.92 -6.62
C ASN A 66 30.17 -5.01 -6.30
N HIS A 67 29.69 -5.09 -5.05
CA HIS A 67 28.60 -4.28 -4.50
C HIS A 67 28.94 -2.80 -4.27
N ARG A 68 30.21 -2.39 -4.45
CA ARG A 68 30.66 -0.99 -4.33
C ARG A 68 30.93 -0.33 -5.68
N SER A 69 30.59 -0.99 -6.77
CA SER A 69 30.79 -0.46 -8.12
C SER A 69 29.66 0.49 -8.53
N ASP A 70 29.95 1.41 -9.45
CA ASP A 70 28.92 2.26 -10.06
C ASP A 70 27.87 1.43 -10.80
N GLU A 71 28.24 0.26 -11.31
CA GLU A 71 27.31 -0.63 -12.00
C GLU A 71 26.29 -1.27 -11.05
N TYR A 72 26.72 -1.63 -9.83
CA TYR A 72 25.80 -2.05 -8.77
C TYR A 72 24.84 -0.93 -8.42
N SER A 73 25.34 0.30 -8.32
CA SER A 73 24.53 1.48 -8.04
C SER A 73 23.46 1.75 -9.10
N LYS A 74 23.73 1.44 -10.37
CA LYS A 74 22.78 1.62 -11.48
C LYS A 74 21.78 0.47 -11.59
N GLN A 75 22.24 -0.78 -11.48
CA GLN A 75 21.43 -1.95 -11.84
C GLN A 75 20.79 -2.67 -10.66
N VAL A 76 21.27 -2.46 -9.43
CA VAL A 76 20.84 -3.21 -8.25
C VAL A 76 20.24 -2.30 -7.18
N LEU A 77 20.89 -1.17 -6.84
CA LEU A 77 20.38 -0.25 -5.79
C LEU A 77 18.90 0.14 -5.96
N PRO A 78 18.39 0.48 -7.17
CA PRO A 78 16.99 0.85 -7.33
C PRO A 78 15.99 -0.24 -6.92
N HIS A 79 16.41 -1.51 -6.94
CA HIS A 79 15.55 -2.66 -6.64
C HIS A 79 15.64 -3.13 -5.18
N LEU A 80 16.55 -2.58 -4.37
CA LEU A 80 16.75 -3.06 -3.00
C LEU A 80 15.55 -2.78 -2.09
N ARG A 81 14.93 -1.60 -2.22
CA ARG A 81 13.69 -1.30 -1.48
C ARG A 81 12.52 -2.19 -1.94
N PRO A 82 12.22 -2.32 -3.24
CA PRO A 82 11.25 -3.30 -3.73
C PRO A 82 11.49 -4.72 -3.21
N MET A 83 12.74 -5.19 -3.18
CA MET A 83 13.08 -6.51 -2.63
C MET A 83 12.68 -6.65 -1.16
N VAL A 84 12.99 -5.65 -0.31
CA VAL A 84 12.60 -5.67 1.11
C VAL A 84 11.09 -5.63 1.28
N ILE A 85 10.38 -4.88 0.43
CA ILE A 85 8.92 -4.84 0.44
C ILE A 85 8.33 -6.21 0.07
N ALA A 86 8.84 -6.88 -0.97
CA ALA A 86 8.38 -8.21 -1.36
C ALA A 86 8.55 -9.26 -0.23
N ILE A 87 9.70 -9.24 0.44
CA ILE A 87 9.94 -10.07 1.64
C ILE A 87 8.89 -9.76 2.72
N GLY A 88 8.68 -8.48 3.02
CA GLY A 88 7.69 -8.05 4.01
C GLY A 88 6.26 -8.43 3.64
N GLN A 89 5.91 -8.37 2.35
CA GLN A 89 4.59 -8.74 1.84
C GLN A 89 4.31 -10.22 2.05
N ARG A 90 5.24 -11.11 1.67
CA ARG A 90 5.11 -12.54 1.94
C ARG A 90 5.01 -12.81 3.44
N MET A 91 5.92 -12.26 4.25
CA MET A 91 5.92 -12.49 5.70
C MET A 91 4.62 -12.03 6.37
N ALA A 92 4.08 -10.87 5.95
CA ALA A 92 2.81 -10.36 6.46
C ALA A 92 1.64 -11.27 6.07
N TYR A 93 1.60 -11.73 4.82
CA TYR A 93 0.57 -12.67 4.35
C TYR A 93 0.62 -13.99 5.14
N GLU A 94 1.81 -14.58 5.29
CA GLU A 94 1.97 -15.84 6.03
C GLU A 94 1.55 -15.69 7.49
N ALA A 95 1.96 -14.61 8.16
CA ALA A 95 1.54 -14.31 9.52
C ALA A 95 0.03 -14.09 9.64
N ALA A 96 -0.59 -13.44 8.66
CA ALA A 96 -2.04 -13.20 8.65
C ALA A 96 -2.83 -14.51 8.45
N VAL A 97 -2.34 -15.42 7.60
CA VAL A 97 -2.91 -16.77 7.46
C VAL A 97 -2.81 -17.54 8.78
N ASP A 98 -1.66 -17.49 9.44
CA ASP A 98 -1.44 -18.21 10.71
C ASP A 98 -2.29 -17.61 11.85
N ALA A 99 -2.52 -16.30 11.82
CA ALA A 99 -3.44 -15.59 12.71
C ALA A 99 -4.92 -15.79 12.35
N ARG A 100 -5.24 -16.54 11.28
CA ARG A 100 -6.61 -16.81 10.79
C ARG A 100 -7.40 -15.53 10.48
N VAL A 101 -6.72 -14.56 9.86
CA VAL A 101 -7.40 -13.39 9.27
C VAL A 101 -8.42 -13.88 8.23
N ASP A 102 -9.51 -13.13 8.08
CA ASP A 102 -10.58 -13.43 7.13
C ASP A 102 -10.01 -13.69 5.71
N PRO A 103 -10.34 -14.83 5.07
CA PRO A 103 -9.88 -15.15 3.73
C PRO A 103 -10.15 -14.07 2.68
N ASP A 104 -11.25 -13.32 2.78
CA ASP A 104 -11.60 -12.28 1.82
C ASP A 104 -10.63 -11.08 1.95
N LEU A 105 -10.24 -10.74 3.19
CA LEU A 105 -9.21 -9.73 3.45
C LEU A 105 -7.82 -10.19 2.99
N LEU A 106 -7.50 -11.48 3.11
CA LEU A 106 -6.26 -12.06 2.59
C LEU A 106 -6.23 -12.01 1.06
N ALA A 107 -7.35 -12.30 0.39
CA ALA A 107 -7.46 -12.20 -1.06
C ALA A 107 -7.31 -10.75 -1.54
N LEU A 108 -7.92 -9.79 -0.83
CA LEU A 108 -7.77 -8.37 -1.12
C LEU A 108 -6.33 -7.89 -0.93
N TYR A 109 -5.66 -8.35 0.13
CA TYR A 109 -4.24 -8.08 0.35
C TYR A 109 -3.36 -8.63 -0.78
N GLU A 110 -3.54 -9.91 -1.14
CA GLU A 110 -2.81 -10.55 -2.24
C GLU A 110 -3.04 -9.81 -3.57
N ALA A 111 -4.28 -9.46 -3.91
CA ALA A 111 -4.58 -8.68 -5.11
C ALA A 111 -3.89 -7.31 -5.12
N GLY A 112 -3.86 -6.61 -3.98
CA GLY A 112 -3.14 -5.35 -3.81
C GLY A 112 -1.62 -5.49 -3.98
N VAL A 113 -1.04 -6.58 -3.48
CA VAL A 113 0.38 -6.90 -3.68
C VAL A 113 0.67 -7.19 -5.16
N ILE A 114 -0.16 -7.99 -5.82
CA ILE A 114 -0.02 -8.29 -7.26
C ILE A 114 -0.05 -6.99 -8.07
N LYS A 115 -1.02 -6.11 -7.79
CA LYS A 115 -1.15 -4.80 -8.45
C LYS A 115 0.09 -3.93 -8.28
N SER A 116 0.80 -4.03 -7.15
CA SER A 116 2.00 -3.23 -6.90
C SER A 116 3.20 -3.61 -7.78
N ASP A 117 3.21 -4.81 -8.38
CA ASP A 117 4.24 -5.28 -9.31
C ASP A 117 3.65 -6.12 -10.46
N ALA A 118 2.59 -5.60 -11.08
CA ALA A 118 1.79 -6.31 -12.07
C ALA A 118 2.60 -6.90 -13.24
N ALA A 119 3.66 -6.18 -13.66
CA ALA A 119 4.54 -6.61 -14.73
C ALA A 119 5.29 -7.90 -14.35
N TRP A 120 5.82 -7.98 -13.13
CA TRP A 120 6.54 -9.18 -12.68
C TRP A 120 5.62 -10.40 -12.70
N TYR A 121 4.40 -10.28 -12.15
CA TYR A 121 3.42 -11.37 -12.12
C TYR A 121 2.97 -11.80 -13.54
N SER A 122 2.86 -10.85 -14.46
CA SER A 122 2.55 -11.16 -15.86
C SER A 122 3.70 -11.89 -16.56
N GLU A 123 4.95 -11.49 -16.33
CA GLU A 123 6.12 -12.04 -16.99
C GLU A 123 6.54 -13.40 -16.43
N HIS A 124 6.44 -13.59 -15.12
CA HIS A 124 6.99 -14.77 -14.44
C HIS A 124 5.94 -15.83 -14.13
N LEU A 125 4.69 -15.42 -13.84
CA LEU A 125 3.61 -16.33 -13.46
C LEU A 125 2.50 -16.40 -14.53
N GLY A 126 2.61 -15.65 -15.63
CA GLY A 126 1.65 -15.66 -16.72
C GLY A 126 0.27 -15.10 -16.36
N ILE A 127 0.17 -14.36 -15.25
CA ILE A 127 -1.09 -13.75 -14.83
C ILE A 127 -1.25 -12.43 -15.59
N ASN A 128 -2.02 -12.45 -16.67
CA ASN A 128 -2.23 -11.25 -17.49
C ASN A 128 -2.96 -10.14 -16.72
N THR A 129 -2.88 -8.91 -17.24
CA THR A 129 -3.42 -7.71 -16.59
C THR A 129 -4.92 -7.79 -16.33
N ASP A 130 -5.69 -8.39 -17.24
CA ASP A 130 -7.15 -8.52 -17.10
C ASP A 130 -7.51 -9.49 -15.96
N ALA A 131 -6.77 -10.60 -15.84
CA ALA A 131 -6.93 -11.55 -14.75
C ALA A 131 -6.51 -10.96 -13.40
N GLN A 132 -5.47 -10.12 -13.37
CA GLN A 132 -5.08 -9.39 -12.16
C GLN A 132 -6.17 -8.38 -11.74
N PHE A 133 -6.73 -7.64 -12.70
CA PHE A 133 -7.82 -6.72 -12.45
C PHE A 133 -9.09 -7.43 -11.97
N GLN A 134 -9.45 -8.55 -12.59
CA GLN A 134 -10.60 -9.34 -12.17
C GLN A 134 -10.42 -9.87 -10.74
N LYS A 135 -9.21 -10.35 -10.38
CA LYS A 135 -8.88 -10.74 -9.00
C LYS A 135 -9.07 -9.60 -8.00
N GLU A 136 -8.69 -8.37 -8.37
CA GLU A 136 -8.92 -7.19 -7.53
C GLU A 136 -10.42 -6.91 -7.36
N CYS A 137 -11.19 -6.94 -8.46
CA CYS A 137 -12.64 -6.76 -8.42
C CYS A 137 -13.33 -7.80 -7.55
N ASP A 138 -13.03 -9.09 -7.75
CA ASP A 138 -13.65 -10.18 -6.99
C ASP A 138 -13.37 -10.06 -5.49
N ALA A 139 -12.14 -9.68 -5.12
CA ALA A 139 -11.76 -9.49 -3.73
C ALA A 139 -12.45 -8.26 -3.11
N LEU A 140 -12.61 -7.17 -3.86
CA LEU A 140 -13.36 -5.99 -3.42
C LEU A 140 -14.85 -6.30 -3.25
N ASP A 141 -15.45 -7.00 -4.20
CA ASP A 141 -16.87 -7.38 -4.16
C ASP A 141 -17.19 -8.29 -2.96
N ALA A 142 -16.23 -9.10 -2.52
CA ALA A 142 -16.34 -9.92 -1.31
C ALA A 142 -16.23 -9.09 -0.02
N VAL A 143 -15.26 -8.17 0.06
CA VAL A 143 -14.97 -7.41 1.30
C VAL A 143 -15.90 -6.22 1.51
N LEU A 144 -16.24 -5.48 0.45
CA LEU A 144 -16.99 -4.21 0.58
C LEU A 144 -18.34 -4.35 1.31
N PRO A 145 -19.18 -5.38 1.06
CA PRO A 145 -20.43 -5.55 1.78
C PRO A 145 -20.27 -5.79 3.29
N ARG A 146 -19.08 -6.22 3.72
CA ARG A 146 -18.75 -6.55 5.12
C ARG A 146 -17.75 -5.56 5.73
N LEU A 147 -17.47 -4.45 5.06
CA LEU A 147 -16.45 -3.50 5.50
C LEU A 147 -16.75 -2.95 6.90
N ASP A 148 -17.99 -2.58 7.17
CA ASP A 148 -18.40 -2.05 8.48
C ASP A 148 -18.21 -3.10 9.58
N GLU A 149 -18.59 -4.36 9.34
CA GLU A 149 -18.34 -5.48 10.26
C GLU A 149 -16.85 -5.63 10.57
N HIS A 150 -16.00 -5.57 9.55
CA HIS A 150 -14.55 -5.65 9.74
C HIS A 150 -13.99 -4.47 10.54
N LEU A 151 -14.47 -3.26 10.30
CA LEU A 151 -14.03 -2.06 11.03
C LEU A 151 -14.49 -2.08 12.49
N ASP A 152 -15.73 -2.48 12.75
CA ASP A 152 -16.29 -2.61 14.10
C ASP A 152 -15.50 -3.64 14.92
N ASN A 153 -15.10 -4.75 14.30
CA ASN A 153 -14.30 -5.78 14.95
C ASN A 153 -12.89 -5.30 15.38
N LEU A 154 -12.37 -4.21 14.81
CA LEU A 154 -11.10 -3.61 15.25
C LEU A 154 -11.21 -2.86 16.58
N GLN A 155 -12.44 -2.52 17.02
CA GLN A 155 -12.71 -1.81 18.28
C GLN A 155 -11.92 -0.50 18.42
N ILE A 156 -11.68 0.19 17.30
CA ILE A 156 -10.86 1.41 17.24
C ILE A 156 -11.68 2.71 17.32
N GLU A 157 -13.02 2.61 17.28
CA GLU A 157 -13.93 3.76 17.31
C GLU A 157 -13.59 4.81 18.39
N PRO A 158 -13.22 4.43 19.64
CA PRO A 158 -12.86 5.41 20.68
C PRO A 158 -11.65 6.28 20.34
N TYR A 159 -10.76 5.81 19.46
CA TYR A 159 -9.54 6.52 19.03
C TYR A 159 -9.77 7.33 17.75
N CYS A 160 -10.90 7.13 17.08
CA CYS A 160 -11.28 7.83 15.86
C CYS A 160 -11.77 9.26 16.17
N THR A 161 -10.85 10.21 16.02
CA THR A 161 -11.12 11.65 16.23
C THR A 161 -11.57 12.37 14.96
N ALA A 162 -11.62 11.67 13.82
CA ALA A 162 -12.00 12.28 12.56
C ALA A 162 -13.48 12.74 12.60
N PRO A 163 -13.76 14.02 12.35
CA PRO A 163 -15.10 14.60 12.52
C PRO A 163 -16.10 14.09 11.48
N MET A 164 -15.63 13.70 10.28
CA MET A 164 -16.46 13.15 9.20
C MET A 164 -17.08 11.78 9.51
N LEU A 165 -16.62 11.10 10.58
CA LEU A 165 -17.17 9.81 11.01
C LEU A 165 -18.46 9.95 11.83
N SER A 166 -18.88 11.18 12.16
CA SER A 166 -20.11 11.44 12.92
C SER A 166 -20.84 12.64 12.32
N SER A 167 -22.13 12.48 12.01
CA SER A 167 -22.97 13.55 11.45
C SER A 167 -22.99 14.79 12.34
N ASP A 168 -23.01 14.61 13.66
CA ASP A 168 -23.00 15.71 14.63
C ASP A 168 -21.66 16.45 14.62
N ARG A 169 -20.54 15.71 14.67
CA ARG A 169 -19.18 16.31 14.63
C ARG A 169 -18.94 17.02 13.30
N TRP A 170 -19.38 16.42 12.19
CA TRP A 170 -19.30 17.00 10.86
C TRP A 170 -20.09 18.30 10.75
N THR A 171 -21.34 18.29 11.20
CA THR A 171 -22.21 19.48 11.21
C THR A 171 -21.62 20.57 12.09
N GLY A 172 -21.03 20.22 13.24
CA GLY A 172 -20.32 21.15 14.11
C GLY A 172 -19.18 21.87 13.40
N ILE A 173 -18.40 21.16 12.57
CA ILE A 173 -17.34 21.78 11.75
C ILE A 173 -17.91 22.71 10.68
N ILE A 174 -18.94 22.28 9.96
CA ILE A 174 -19.57 23.13 8.93
C ILE A 174 -20.06 24.44 9.56
N LYS A 175 -20.70 24.37 10.74
CA LYS A 175 -21.18 25.55 11.46
C LYS A 175 -20.07 26.45 12.01
N ALA A 176 -18.90 25.88 12.30
CA ALA A 176 -17.75 26.65 12.79
C ALA A 176 -16.94 27.31 11.66
N ALA A 177 -17.15 26.89 10.41
CA ALA A 177 -16.50 27.50 9.26
C ALA A 177 -17.06 28.91 9.02
N PRO A 178 -16.22 29.91 8.68
CA PRO A 178 -16.69 31.23 8.33
C PRO A 178 -17.56 31.17 7.09
N GLU A 179 -18.78 31.69 7.20
CA GLU A 179 -19.69 31.87 6.07
C GLU A 179 -19.27 33.10 5.28
N PHE A 180 -19.02 32.92 3.99
CA PHE A 180 -18.73 34.01 3.06
C PHE A 180 -19.92 34.20 2.13
N SER A 181 -20.72 35.23 2.39
CA SER A 181 -21.83 35.66 1.53
C SER A 181 -21.40 36.82 0.64
N GLY A 182 -21.88 36.86 -0.60
CA GLY A 182 -21.63 37.97 -1.54
C GLY A 182 -22.91 38.42 -2.25
N ASN A 183 -22.98 39.70 -2.61
CA ASN A 183 -24.12 40.29 -3.33
C ASN A 183 -23.94 40.16 -4.85
N ALA A 184 -23.57 38.98 -5.33
CA ALA A 184 -23.36 38.77 -6.75
C ALA A 184 -24.70 38.90 -7.49
N GLU A 185 -24.86 39.97 -8.27
CA GLU A 185 -25.98 40.11 -9.19
C GLU A 185 -25.68 39.32 -10.47
N MET A 186 -26.52 38.33 -10.78
CA MET A 186 -26.41 37.59 -12.03
C MET A 186 -26.86 38.49 -13.19
N SER A 187 -25.93 39.10 -13.91
CA SER A 187 -26.22 39.92 -15.10
C SER A 187 -26.05 39.12 -16.40
N PHE A 188 -26.88 38.10 -16.61
CA PHE A 188 -26.97 37.41 -17.91
C PHE A 188 -28.43 37.20 -18.33
N PRO A 189 -28.71 37.08 -19.65
CA PRO A 189 -30.08 36.86 -20.13
C PRO A 189 -30.65 35.55 -19.56
N GLY A 190 -31.76 35.63 -18.80
CA GLY A 190 -32.38 34.50 -18.10
C GLY A 190 -32.15 34.43 -16.59
N ALA A 191 -31.33 35.34 -16.02
CA ALA A 191 -31.00 35.35 -14.59
C ALA A 191 -32.23 35.46 -13.65
N GLN A 192 -33.30 36.14 -14.09
CA GLN A 192 -34.53 36.29 -13.29
C GLN A 192 -35.30 34.96 -13.09
N GLU A 193 -35.23 34.02 -14.04
CA GLU A 193 -35.88 32.72 -13.91
C GLU A 193 -35.15 31.79 -12.92
N LEU A 194 -33.84 31.96 -12.79
CA LEU A 194 -33.00 31.18 -11.87
C LEU A 194 -33.03 31.73 -10.44
N GLN A 195 -33.11 33.05 -10.28
CA GLN A 195 -33.26 33.70 -8.96
C GLN A 195 -34.60 33.38 -8.27
N SER A 196 -35.66 33.04 -9.01
CA SER A 196 -36.96 32.68 -8.42
C SER A 196 -37.05 31.22 -7.95
N LYS A 197 -36.01 30.41 -8.20
CA LYS A 197 -35.94 28.97 -7.89
C LYS A 197 -34.88 28.60 -6.85
N LEU A 198 -34.07 29.58 -6.43
CA LEU A 198 -33.13 29.49 -5.31
C LEU A 198 -33.79 30.08 -4.06
#